data_AF-A0A8J7PJA8-F1
#
_entry.id   AF-A0A8J7PJA8-F1
#
_cell.length_a   1.000
_cell.length_b   1.000
_cell.length_c   1.000
_cell.angle_alpha   90.00
_cell.angle_beta   90.00
_cell.angle_gamma   90.00
#
_symmetry.space_group_name_H-M   'P 1'
#
loop_
_entity.id
_entity.type
_entity.pdbx_description
1 polymer ?
#
loop_
_entity_poly.entity_id
_entity_poly.type
_entity_poly.pdbx_seq_one_letter_code
_entity_poly.pdbx_strand_id
1 'polypeptide(L)'
;MKFRFFYSFIISFSFLITFSFATPSIHEDESSPQVTLRVHAVGEGNCVTLEVKNPLTGLSEFMLVDIGSKAFANEAAYTQYQIESILQKESNSNSNQASSSLHTPLKKKGELIPPESTVKSPDWEDAMEDKDTIIHLRQTYLDKFIEDMRGMLKKPTEPQQEKKSRSKKSTLRKNQQQEQTKISPIAVKTVVITHPDQDHYGWLMELFSQTTDKIDFLIFGGLPSHYYPSDRDTFKDWLRICLNNQTQIFFPAIQYDALDPKNLDPLQMLIKMEKNDEFAPHIFSGDPNFSKLPFAKAFDFHPQVTISLLAVNPIHSGELNNVLRHGDDETDDNKDSLVIKVQHGDSSVMLPGDATQATVRCIKLNYKNNLGFLRSTVLLASHHGAIEHGCNSPELIKLVDPEYVIISHGHQHNHPTPKAYENFKLPSRLKQVPAHHVLVGKDAKKEESLHTTTKAIYSTLNSGTITIDLLPGGLDIRTKIRSTLDTTEEIEEIVKVEEDDEQIHLSVQKPLTKKRHPSSPVPMPTLEEESPESSSSSSPEKKAPRRSTRTAEKREKKTSAIQTTLPPIEKESTVSSVPISGKSAKKNTAKATSSSS
;
A
#
# COMPACT_ATOMS: atom_id res chain seq x y z
N MET A 1 72.48 -13.16 -3.92
CA MET A 1 71.42 -14.08 -3.43
C MET A 1 70.17 -13.39 -2.87
N LYS A 2 70.21 -12.16 -2.33
CA LYS A 2 69.04 -11.53 -1.69
C LYS A 2 67.99 -10.91 -2.64
N PHE A 3 68.30 -10.71 -3.92
CA PHE A 3 67.36 -10.06 -4.87
C PHE A 3 66.42 -11.05 -5.60
N ARG A 4 66.80 -12.32 -5.73
CA ARG A 4 65.98 -13.36 -6.39
C ARG A 4 64.84 -13.88 -5.50
N PHE A 5 64.99 -13.82 -4.18
CA PHE A 5 63.94 -14.26 -3.25
C PHE A 5 62.76 -13.28 -3.18
N PHE A 6 63.01 -11.97 -3.32
CA PHE A 6 61.95 -10.96 -3.24
C PHE A 6 61.03 -10.99 -4.47
N TYR A 7 61.59 -11.25 -5.65
CA TYR A 7 60.81 -11.32 -6.90
C TYR A 7 59.91 -12.57 -6.97
N SER A 8 60.36 -13.71 -6.42
CA SER A 8 59.54 -14.92 -6.34
C SER A 8 58.36 -14.76 -5.38
N PHE A 9 58.52 -13.96 -4.32
CA PHE A 9 57.46 -13.70 -3.35
C PHE A 9 56.38 -12.77 -3.93
N ILE A 10 56.78 -11.73 -4.68
CA ILE A 10 55.82 -10.82 -5.34
C ILE A 10 55.04 -11.52 -6.46
N ILE A 11 55.69 -12.38 -7.27
CA ILE A 11 54.99 -13.11 -8.33
C ILE A 11 54.02 -14.16 -7.75
N SER A 12 54.37 -14.85 -6.66
CA SER A 12 53.43 -15.74 -5.97
C SER A 12 52.31 -14.99 -5.26
N PHE A 13 52.55 -13.78 -4.73
CA PHE A 13 51.51 -12.97 -4.10
C PHE A 13 50.55 -12.35 -5.13
N SER A 14 51.06 -11.95 -6.31
CA SER A 14 50.21 -11.53 -7.43
C SER A 14 49.39 -12.68 -8.02
N PHE A 15 49.93 -13.90 -8.09
CA PHE A 15 49.16 -15.08 -8.54
C PHE A 15 48.11 -15.54 -7.53
N LEU A 16 48.28 -15.28 -6.24
CA LEU A 16 47.25 -15.55 -5.23
C LEU A 16 46.11 -14.51 -5.24
N ILE A 17 46.37 -13.28 -5.71
CA ILE A 17 45.35 -12.22 -5.79
C ILE A 17 44.57 -12.26 -7.11
N THR A 18 45.10 -12.89 -8.17
CA THR A 18 44.40 -13.02 -9.45
C THR A 18 43.65 -14.33 -9.65
N PHE A 19 43.47 -15.16 -8.61
CA PHE A 19 42.62 -16.37 -8.67
C PHE A 19 41.42 -16.30 -7.70
N SER A 20 41.04 -15.11 -7.25
CA SER A 20 39.64 -14.79 -6.91
C SER A 20 38.96 -14.17 -8.14
N PHE A 21 39.07 -14.84 -9.29
CA PHE A 21 38.08 -14.63 -10.33
C PHE A 21 36.77 -15.16 -9.78
N ALA A 22 35.83 -14.25 -9.62
CA ALA A 22 34.43 -14.50 -9.44
C ALA A 22 33.98 -15.65 -10.35
N THR A 23 33.83 -16.84 -9.79
CA THR A 23 32.74 -17.70 -10.24
C THR A 23 31.48 -16.97 -9.78
N PRO A 24 30.61 -16.50 -10.68
CA PRO A 24 29.28 -16.10 -10.24
C PRO A 24 28.69 -17.37 -9.64
N SER A 25 28.54 -17.35 -8.32
CA SER A 25 27.83 -18.36 -7.55
C SER A 25 26.35 -18.24 -7.90
N ILE A 26 26.00 -18.55 -9.16
CA ILE A 26 24.65 -18.88 -9.60
C ILE A 26 24.46 -20.36 -9.24
N HIS A 27 24.65 -20.68 -7.97
CA HIS A 27 23.73 -21.60 -7.34
C HIS A 27 22.71 -20.67 -6.73
N GLU A 28 21.65 -20.37 -7.49
CA GLU A 28 20.37 -20.08 -6.84
C GLU A 28 20.22 -21.20 -5.81
N ASP A 29 20.30 -20.82 -4.54
CA ASP A 29 20.10 -21.74 -3.44
C ASP A 29 18.72 -22.34 -3.71
N GLU A 30 18.64 -23.63 -4.07
CA GLU A 30 17.37 -24.31 -4.40
C GLU A 30 16.36 -24.22 -3.23
N SER A 31 16.80 -23.73 -2.07
CA SER A 31 15.99 -23.40 -0.90
C SER A 31 15.44 -21.97 -0.84
N SER A 32 15.84 -21.06 -1.74
CA SER A 32 15.36 -19.67 -1.75
C SER A 32 13.86 -19.62 -2.01
N PRO A 33 13.07 -18.90 -1.20
CA PRO A 33 11.63 -18.85 -1.37
C PRO A 33 11.27 -18.11 -2.66
N GLN A 34 10.18 -18.51 -3.30
CA GLN A 34 9.53 -17.67 -4.29
C GLN A 34 8.68 -16.63 -3.56
N VAL A 35 8.94 -15.35 -3.80
CA VAL A 35 8.27 -14.24 -3.12
C VAL A 35 7.51 -13.41 -4.16
N THR A 36 6.19 -13.50 -4.13
CA THR A 36 5.32 -12.82 -5.12
C THR A 36 4.42 -11.83 -4.42
N LEU A 37 4.49 -10.56 -4.80
CA LEU A 37 3.58 -9.51 -4.36
C LEU A 37 2.62 -9.16 -5.52
N ARG A 38 1.33 -9.01 -5.24
CA ARG A 38 0.33 -8.60 -6.23
C ARG A 38 -0.42 -7.39 -5.70
N VAL A 39 -0.45 -6.31 -6.49
CA VAL A 39 -1.30 -5.14 -6.27
C VAL A 39 -2.52 -5.33 -7.17
N HIS A 40 -3.66 -5.63 -6.56
CA HIS A 40 -4.87 -5.98 -7.29
C HIS A 40 -5.56 -4.72 -7.83
N ALA A 41 -6.09 -4.81 -9.04
CA ALA A 41 -6.91 -3.74 -9.59
C ALA A 41 -8.29 -3.73 -8.94
N VAL A 42 -8.41 -2.95 -7.87
CA VAL A 42 -9.62 -2.87 -7.01
C VAL A 42 -10.21 -1.45 -7.00
N GLY A 43 -10.08 -0.74 -8.13
CA GLY A 43 -10.53 0.63 -8.29
C GLY A 43 -9.79 1.55 -7.33
N GLU A 44 -10.54 2.41 -6.63
CA GLU A 44 -10.00 3.31 -5.59
C GLU A 44 -9.52 2.62 -4.32
N GLY A 45 -9.72 1.31 -4.20
CA GLY A 45 -9.20 0.59 -3.04
C GLY A 45 -7.71 0.40 -3.08
N ASN A 46 -7.20 -0.07 -1.95
CA ASN A 46 -5.95 -0.80 -1.89
C ASN A 46 -6.21 -2.27 -1.55
N CYS A 47 -5.56 -3.17 -2.30
CA CYS A 47 -5.53 -4.58 -1.96
C CYS A 47 -4.23 -5.20 -2.46
N VAL A 48 -3.41 -5.65 -1.50
CA VAL A 48 -2.11 -6.25 -1.79
C VAL A 48 -2.04 -7.65 -1.20
N THR A 49 -1.59 -8.62 -2.00
CA THR A 49 -1.26 -9.97 -1.51
C THR A 49 0.23 -10.21 -1.63
N LEU A 50 0.86 -10.68 -0.56
CA LEU A 50 2.19 -11.25 -0.56
C LEU A 50 2.09 -12.75 -0.38
N GLU A 51 2.70 -13.50 -1.28
CA GLU A 51 2.85 -14.95 -1.23
C GLU A 51 4.33 -15.28 -1.03
N VAL A 52 4.63 -16.06 0.01
CA VAL A 52 5.96 -16.63 0.23
C VAL A 52 5.84 -18.14 0.10
N LYS A 53 6.33 -18.66 -1.02
CA LYS A 53 6.23 -20.07 -1.36
C LYS A 53 7.56 -20.77 -1.13
N ASN A 54 7.53 -21.81 -0.31
CA ASN A 54 8.67 -22.66 -0.06
C ASN A 54 8.85 -23.63 -1.25
N PRO A 55 9.97 -23.60 -1.99
CA PRO A 55 10.17 -24.45 -3.15
C PRO A 55 10.28 -25.94 -2.81
N LEU A 56 10.76 -26.28 -1.61
CA LEU A 56 10.97 -27.66 -1.18
C LEU A 56 9.67 -28.35 -0.79
N THR A 57 8.75 -27.63 -0.15
CA THR A 57 7.46 -28.20 0.30
C THR A 57 6.31 -27.87 -0.65
N GLY A 58 6.48 -26.87 -1.51
CA GLY A 58 5.43 -26.30 -2.35
C GLY A 58 4.35 -25.53 -1.58
N LEU A 59 4.50 -25.37 -0.26
CA LEU A 59 3.54 -24.66 0.59
C LEU A 59 3.76 -23.16 0.48
N SER A 60 2.65 -22.42 0.35
CA SER A 60 2.61 -20.96 0.36
C SER A 60 2.09 -20.45 1.71
N GLU A 61 2.76 -19.43 2.25
CA GLU A 61 2.23 -18.58 3.29
C GLU A 61 1.80 -17.23 2.68
N PHE A 62 0.67 -16.70 3.14
CA PHE A 62 0.11 -15.45 2.60
C PHE A 62 0.04 -14.34 3.65
N MET A 63 0.38 -13.12 3.22
CA MET A 63 0.03 -11.88 3.89
C MET A 63 -0.90 -11.05 3.00
N LEU A 64 -1.96 -10.49 3.57
CA LEU A 64 -2.79 -9.48 2.92
C LEU A 64 -2.47 -8.11 3.55
N VAL A 65 -2.30 -7.09 2.73
CA VAL A 65 -2.16 -5.70 3.16
C VAL A 65 -3.24 -4.89 2.47
N ASP A 66 -4.19 -4.43 3.27
CA ASP A 66 -5.45 -3.82 2.84
C ASP A 66 -6.31 -4.75 1.97
N ILE A 67 -7.63 -4.57 2.06
CA ILE A 67 -8.65 -5.37 1.40
C ILE A 67 -9.87 -4.46 1.10
N GLY A 68 -9.70 -3.40 0.31
CA GLY A 68 -10.82 -2.60 -0.22
C GLY A 68 -10.88 -2.64 -1.74
N SER A 69 -11.76 -1.94 -2.46
CA SER A 69 -12.93 -1.09 -2.13
C SER A 69 -14.09 -1.51 -3.04
N LYS A 70 -15.36 -1.35 -2.63
CA LYS A 70 -16.53 -1.60 -3.50
C LYS A 70 -16.54 -0.74 -4.78
N ALA A 71 -15.69 0.30 -4.86
CA ALA A 71 -15.48 1.13 -6.04
C ALA A 71 -15.17 0.28 -7.30
N PHE A 72 -14.29 -0.73 -7.19
CA PHE A 72 -13.99 -1.64 -8.31
C PHE A 72 -15.23 -2.19 -9.01
N ALA A 73 -16.13 -2.76 -8.22
CA ALA A 73 -17.32 -3.41 -8.74
C ALA A 73 -18.29 -2.37 -9.34
N ASN A 74 -18.30 -1.15 -8.80
CA ASN A 74 -19.09 -0.05 -9.36
C ASN A 74 -18.53 0.40 -10.72
N GLU A 75 -17.22 0.59 -10.83
CA GLU A 75 -16.54 1.01 -12.06
C GLU A 75 -16.68 -0.04 -13.16
N ALA A 76 -16.45 -1.31 -12.83
CA ALA A 76 -16.57 -2.41 -13.78
C ALA A 76 -18.02 -2.59 -14.26
N ALA A 77 -19.00 -2.52 -13.34
CA ALA A 77 -20.42 -2.57 -13.69
C ALA A 77 -20.83 -1.41 -14.61
N TYR A 78 -20.34 -0.20 -14.31
CA TYR A 78 -20.66 0.97 -15.10
C TYR A 78 -20.04 0.92 -16.51
N THR A 79 -18.77 0.52 -16.60
CA THR A 79 -18.07 0.35 -17.88
C THR A 79 -18.79 -0.67 -18.75
N GLN A 80 -19.17 -1.81 -18.19
CA GLN A 80 -19.95 -2.84 -18.87
C GLN A 80 -21.30 -2.29 -19.36
N TYR A 81 -22.04 -1.58 -18.50
CA TYR A 81 -23.32 -0.98 -18.85
C TYR A 81 -23.20 0.03 -20.01
N GLN A 82 -22.15 0.86 -20.02
CA GLN A 82 -21.90 1.79 -21.12
C GLN A 82 -21.64 1.07 -22.45
N ILE A 83 -20.80 0.02 -22.43
CA ILE A 83 -20.49 -0.79 -23.61
C ILE A 83 -21.79 -1.41 -24.16
N GLU A 84 -22.58 -2.05 -23.30
CA GLU A 84 -23.86 -2.65 -23.69
C GLU A 84 -24.84 -1.62 -24.25
N SER A 85 -24.93 -0.44 -23.63
CA SER A 85 -25.78 0.67 -24.09
C SER A 85 -25.38 1.20 -25.47
N ILE A 86 -24.08 1.26 -25.77
CA ILE A 86 -23.56 1.65 -27.09
C ILE A 86 -23.93 0.58 -28.13
N LEU A 87 -23.65 -0.70 -27.83
CA LEU A 87 -23.95 -1.82 -28.72
C LEU A 87 -25.45 -1.92 -29.05
N GLN A 88 -26.33 -1.67 -28.07
CA GLN A 88 -27.78 -1.64 -28.29
C GLN A 88 -28.23 -0.48 -29.20
N LYS A 89 -27.62 0.71 -29.07
CA LYS A 89 -27.89 1.85 -29.97
C LYS A 89 -27.44 1.57 -31.40
N GLU A 90 -26.32 0.88 -31.57
CA GLU A 90 -25.84 0.44 -32.89
C GLU A 90 -26.74 -0.63 -33.52
N SER A 91 -27.26 -1.59 -32.74
CA SER A 91 -28.20 -2.59 -33.26
C SER A 91 -29.55 -1.98 -33.67
N ASN A 92 -30.05 -1.00 -32.90
CA ASN A 92 -31.33 -0.34 -33.18
C ASN A 92 -31.27 0.68 -34.33
N SER A 93 -30.10 1.28 -34.60
CA SER A 93 -29.92 2.15 -35.76
C SER A 93 -29.81 1.37 -37.07
N ASN A 94 -29.25 0.16 -37.04
CA ASN A 94 -29.14 -0.72 -38.22
C ASN A 94 -30.47 -1.39 -38.61
N SER A 95 -31.38 -1.64 -37.67
CA SER A 95 -32.69 -2.26 -37.98
C SER A 95 -33.67 -1.28 -38.66
N ASN A 96 -33.49 0.03 -38.49
CA ASN A 96 -34.33 1.07 -39.10
C ASN A 96 -33.88 1.55 -40.49
N GLN A 97 -32.75 1.06 -41.02
CA GLN A 97 -32.28 1.39 -42.38
C GLN A 97 -32.63 0.35 -43.46
N ALA A 98 -33.35 -0.73 -43.11
CA ALA A 98 -33.70 -1.78 -44.06
C ALA A 98 -34.91 -1.46 -44.98
N SER A 99 -35.42 -0.22 -45.02
CA SER A 99 -36.62 0.12 -45.83
C SER A 99 -36.56 1.41 -46.67
N SER A 100 -35.39 1.92 -47.05
CA SER A 100 -35.33 2.94 -48.11
C SER A 100 -34.07 2.88 -48.98
N SER A 101 -34.30 2.55 -50.26
CA SER A 101 -33.56 2.83 -51.50
C SER A 101 -32.02 2.91 -51.53
N LEU A 102 -31.46 2.11 -52.44
CA LEU A 102 -30.10 2.15 -52.97
C LEU A 102 -29.58 3.58 -53.28
N HIS A 103 -28.33 3.81 -52.85
CA HIS A 103 -27.30 4.74 -53.34
C HIS A 103 -26.81 5.76 -52.31
N THR A 104 -25.83 5.37 -51.48
CA THR A 104 -24.80 6.29 -50.96
C THR A 104 -23.56 5.47 -50.53
N PRO A 105 -22.33 6.02 -50.63
CA PRO A 105 -21.09 5.23 -50.57
C PRO A 105 -20.75 4.77 -49.14
N LEU A 106 -20.09 3.61 -49.06
CA LEU A 106 -19.59 2.99 -47.83
C LEU A 106 -18.90 4.02 -46.91
N LYS A 107 -19.51 4.27 -45.75
CA LYS A 107 -18.78 4.84 -44.59
C LYS A 107 -17.76 3.81 -44.11
N LYS A 108 -16.54 4.29 -43.86
CA LYS A 108 -15.40 3.51 -43.36
C LYS A 108 -15.80 2.70 -42.13
N LYS A 109 -15.62 1.39 -42.24
CA LYS A 109 -15.64 0.42 -41.14
C LYS A 109 -14.33 0.59 -40.36
N GLY A 110 -14.40 0.87 -39.07
CA GLY A 110 -13.23 0.94 -38.18
C GLY A 110 -13.14 2.17 -37.29
N GLU A 111 -14.25 2.66 -36.73
CA GLU A 111 -14.15 3.47 -35.53
C GLU A 111 -13.89 2.49 -34.37
N LEU A 112 -12.62 2.40 -33.96
CA LEU A 112 -12.17 1.57 -32.85
C LEU A 112 -12.94 2.00 -31.60
N ILE A 113 -13.39 1.02 -30.81
CA ILE A 113 -13.89 1.25 -29.46
C ILE A 113 -12.83 2.11 -28.74
N PRO A 114 -13.19 3.27 -28.17
CA PRO A 114 -12.24 4.10 -27.43
C PRO A 114 -11.51 3.20 -26.41
N PRO A 115 -10.18 3.31 -26.25
CA PRO A 115 -9.47 2.51 -25.25
C PRO A 115 -10.19 2.68 -23.91
N GLU A 116 -10.30 1.60 -23.13
CA GLU A 116 -11.03 1.54 -21.85
C GLU A 116 -10.68 2.74 -20.94
N SER A 117 -9.46 3.26 -21.05
CA SER A 117 -8.96 4.47 -20.39
C SER A 117 -9.54 5.82 -20.85
N THR A 118 -10.43 5.87 -21.84
CA THR A 118 -11.09 7.11 -22.34
C THR A 118 -12.57 7.18 -21.98
N VAL A 119 -13.08 6.20 -21.24
CA VAL A 119 -14.40 6.27 -20.62
C VAL A 119 -14.38 7.39 -19.57
N LYS A 120 -15.29 8.36 -19.71
CA LYS A 120 -15.44 9.45 -18.73
C LYS A 120 -15.74 8.86 -17.35
N SER A 121 -15.17 9.46 -16.30
CA SER A 121 -15.58 9.21 -14.91
C SER A 121 -17.12 9.09 -14.87
N PRO A 122 -17.66 7.98 -14.33
CA PRO A 122 -19.09 7.84 -14.19
C PRO A 122 -19.65 9.05 -13.45
N ASP A 123 -20.73 9.67 -13.92
CA ASP A 123 -21.58 10.48 -13.05
C ASP A 123 -22.61 9.49 -12.49
N TRP A 124 -22.30 8.90 -11.33
CA TRP A 124 -23.13 7.86 -10.70
C TRP A 124 -24.56 8.31 -10.46
N GLU A 125 -24.77 9.62 -10.30
CA GLU A 125 -26.09 10.23 -10.09
C GLU A 125 -26.91 10.31 -11.40
N ASP A 126 -26.28 10.26 -12.58
CA ASP A 126 -26.96 10.41 -13.87
C ASP A 126 -27.35 9.05 -14.51
N ALA A 127 -26.79 7.93 -14.05
CA ALA A 127 -27.05 6.59 -14.58
C ALA A 127 -28.35 5.93 -14.06
N MET A 128 -29.33 6.72 -13.66
CA MET A 128 -30.48 6.28 -12.85
C MET A 128 -31.58 5.51 -13.60
N GLU A 129 -31.48 5.26 -14.91
CA GLU A 129 -32.56 4.59 -15.65
C GLU A 129 -32.66 3.07 -15.39
N ASP A 130 -31.58 2.38 -15.00
CA ASP A 130 -31.60 0.94 -14.70
C ASP A 130 -30.72 0.55 -13.49
N LYS A 131 -31.20 0.91 -12.29
CA LYS A 131 -30.50 0.63 -11.03
C LYS A 131 -30.33 -0.87 -10.76
N ASP A 132 -31.30 -1.70 -11.14
CA ASP A 132 -31.29 -3.13 -10.82
C ASP A 132 -30.21 -3.88 -11.61
N THR A 133 -30.04 -3.54 -12.90
CA THR A 133 -28.97 -4.11 -13.73
C THR A 133 -27.58 -3.75 -13.18
N ILE A 134 -27.35 -2.48 -12.82
CA ILE A 134 -26.07 -2.04 -12.25
C ILE A 134 -25.79 -2.73 -10.91
N ILE A 135 -26.80 -2.87 -10.04
CA ILE A 135 -26.67 -3.59 -8.77
C ILE A 135 -26.28 -5.06 -9.00
N HIS A 136 -26.91 -5.72 -9.97
CA HIS A 136 -26.61 -7.12 -10.29
C HIS A 136 -25.20 -7.31 -10.87
N LEU A 137 -24.79 -6.45 -11.81
CA LEU A 137 -23.44 -6.46 -12.37
C LEU A 137 -22.39 -6.22 -11.29
N ARG A 138 -22.60 -5.24 -10.42
CA ARG A 138 -21.73 -4.95 -9.28
C ARG A 138 -21.56 -6.19 -8.40
N GLN A 139 -22.66 -6.85 -8.03
CA GLN A 139 -22.59 -8.07 -7.22
C GLN A 139 -21.82 -9.18 -7.94
N THR A 140 -22.03 -9.33 -9.25
CA THR A 140 -21.33 -10.33 -10.08
C THR A 140 -19.81 -10.10 -10.10
N TYR A 141 -19.37 -8.85 -10.32
CA TYR A 141 -17.95 -8.50 -10.28
C TYR A 141 -17.32 -8.72 -8.91
N LEU A 142 -18.04 -8.38 -7.84
CA LEU A 142 -17.60 -8.61 -6.47
C LEU A 142 -17.48 -10.10 -6.17
N ASP A 143 -18.52 -10.88 -6.45
CA ASP A 143 -18.53 -12.33 -6.23
C ASP A 143 -17.39 -13.00 -7.00
N LYS A 144 -17.14 -12.56 -8.24
CA LYS A 144 -16.05 -13.09 -9.07
C LYS A 144 -14.68 -12.75 -8.50
N PHE A 145 -14.47 -11.51 -8.07
CA PHE A 145 -13.22 -11.11 -7.41
C PHE A 145 -12.97 -11.90 -6.12
N ILE A 146 -14.00 -12.05 -5.28
CA ILE A 146 -13.92 -12.84 -4.04
C ILE A 146 -13.65 -14.31 -4.38
N GLU A 147 -14.29 -14.88 -5.39
CA GLU A 147 -14.02 -16.25 -5.85
C GLU A 147 -12.55 -16.42 -6.26
N ASP A 148 -12.01 -15.52 -7.08
CA ASP A 148 -10.64 -15.58 -7.57
C ASP A 148 -9.63 -15.43 -6.43
N MET A 149 -9.84 -14.46 -5.53
CA MET A 149 -9.04 -14.27 -4.32
C MET A 149 -9.08 -15.49 -3.42
N ARG A 150 -10.27 -16.05 -3.18
CA ARG A 150 -10.39 -17.27 -2.39
C ARG A 150 -9.71 -18.44 -3.08
N GLY A 151 -9.78 -18.54 -4.41
CA GLY A 151 -9.08 -19.51 -5.24
C GLY A 151 -7.57 -19.48 -5.04
N MET A 152 -6.99 -18.29 -5.03
CA MET A 152 -5.57 -18.07 -4.78
C MET A 152 -5.17 -18.41 -3.33
N LEU A 153 -6.01 -18.05 -2.35
CA LEU A 153 -5.76 -18.27 -0.92
C LEU A 153 -6.17 -19.66 -0.41
N LYS A 154 -6.54 -20.58 -1.32
CA LYS A 154 -6.96 -21.94 -0.96
C LYS A 154 -5.85 -22.62 -0.16
N LYS A 155 -6.25 -23.21 0.97
CA LYS A 155 -5.36 -24.04 1.76
C LYS A 155 -4.81 -25.18 0.89
N PRO A 156 -3.48 -25.44 0.88
CA PRO A 156 -2.93 -26.61 0.24
C PRO A 156 -3.69 -27.82 0.75
N THR A 157 -4.38 -28.52 -0.15
CA THR A 157 -5.03 -29.77 0.24
C THR A 157 -3.88 -30.72 0.52
N GLU A 158 -3.74 -31.19 1.75
CA GLU A 158 -2.80 -32.28 2.04
C GLU A 158 -3.04 -33.34 0.96
N PRO A 159 -1.99 -33.81 0.26
CA PRO A 159 -2.15 -34.80 -0.78
C PRO A 159 -2.87 -35.97 -0.14
N GLN A 160 -4.17 -36.10 -0.44
CA GLN A 160 -4.96 -37.20 0.06
C GLN A 160 -4.24 -38.41 -0.50
N GLN A 161 -3.56 -39.16 0.37
CA GLN A 161 -3.00 -40.44 0.01
C GLN A 161 -4.13 -41.20 -0.65
N GLU A 162 -4.06 -41.36 -1.98
CA GLU A 162 -5.04 -42.09 -2.77
C GLU A 162 -5.10 -43.48 -2.17
N LYS A 163 -6.00 -43.68 -1.21
CA LYS A 163 -6.41 -44.98 -0.77
C LYS A 163 -7.13 -45.55 -1.98
N LYS A 164 -6.37 -46.32 -2.78
CA LYS A 164 -6.85 -47.18 -3.86
C LYS A 164 -7.89 -48.17 -3.30
N SER A 165 -9.08 -47.71 -2.98
CA SER A 165 -10.21 -48.57 -2.65
C SER A 165 -10.90 -48.97 -3.96
N ARG A 166 -10.35 -50.02 -4.59
CA ARG A 166 -11.08 -50.86 -5.54
C ARG A 166 -12.24 -51.54 -4.79
N SER A 167 -13.49 -51.13 -5.03
CA SER A 167 -14.76 -51.85 -4.71
C SER A 167 -15.83 -50.78 -4.39
N LYS A 168 -17.01 -50.66 -4.97
CA LYS A 168 -17.87 -51.53 -5.79
C LYS A 168 -18.79 -50.59 -6.59
N LYS A 169 -18.97 -50.87 -7.88
CA LYS A 169 -20.07 -50.33 -8.69
C LYS A 169 -21.39 -50.89 -8.15
N SER A 170 -22.20 -50.07 -7.48
CA SER A 170 -23.67 -50.13 -7.58
C SER A 170 -24.31 -49.11 -6.65
N THR A 171 -25.26 -48.35 -7.20
CA THR A 171 -26.29 -47.56 -6.49
C THR A 171 -25.87 -46.18 -6.01
N LEU A 172 -25.70 -45.22 -6.92
CA LEU A 172 -25.88 -43.80 -6.58
C LEU A 172 -26.35 -43.04 -7.83
N ARG A 173 -27.66 -42.82 -7.98
CA ARG A 173 -28.23 -42.03 -9.08
C ARG A 173 -29.42 -41.17 -8.68
N LYS A 174 -29.59 -40.83 -7.39
CA LYS A 174 -30.74 -40.01 -6.94
C LYS A 174 -30.47 -38.89 -5.91
N ASN A 175 -29.24 -38.60 -5.51
CA ASN A 175 -28.95 -37.52 -4.55
C ASN A 175 -28.13 -36.35 -5.14
N GLN A 176 -28.35 -35.99 -6.40
CA GLN A 176 -27.58 -34.96 -7.11
C GLN A 176 -28.15 -33.53 -7.01
N GLN A 177 -29.06 -33.24 -6.07
CA GLN A 177 -29.72 -31.93 -5.99
C GLN A 177 -29.56 -31.16 -4.67
N GLN A 178 -28.61 -31.56 -3.80
CA GLN A 178 -28.30 -30.80 -2.58
C GLN A 178 -26.82 -30.84 -2.18
N GLU A 179 -25.90 -30.97 -3.15
CA GLU A 179 -24.53 -30.52 -2.92
C GLU A 179 -24.52 -28.99 -3.08
N GLN A 180 -24.90 -28.28 -2.01
CA GLN A 180 -24.46 -26.91 -1.80
C GLN A 180 -22.95 -26.92 -2.03
N THR A 181 -22.51 -26.23 -3.08
CA THR A 181 -21.11 -26.11 -3.48
C THR A 181 -20.32 -25.62 -2.29
N LYS A 182 -19.68 -26.54 -1.58
CA LYS A 182 -18.99 -26.25 -0.34
C LYS A 182 -17.81 -25.34 -0.69
N ILE A 183 -17.94 -24.05 -0.38
CA ILE A 183 -16.90 -23.05 -0.59
C ILE A 183 -15.65 -23.54 0.17
N SER A 184 -14.51 -23.62 -0.53
CA SER A 184 -13.28 -24.11 0.07
C SER A 184 -12.78 -23.11 1.12
N PRO A 185 -12.34 -23.57 2.31
CA PRO A 185 -11.76 -22.70 3.31
C PRO A 185 -10.44 -22.10 2.83
N ILE A 186 -10.19 -20.85 3.19
CA ILE A 186 -8.92 -20.17 2.95
C ILE A 186 -8.09 -20.08 4.22
N ALA A 187 -6.78 -19.95 4.07
CA ALA A 187 -5.86 -19.79 5.19
C ALA A 187 -4.83 -18.70 4.87
N VAL A 188 -4.81 -17.65 5.71
CA VAL A 188 -3.89 -16.53 5.59
C VAL A 188 -3.13 -16.40 6.91
N LYS A 189 -1.81 -16.24 6.83
CA LYS A 189 -0.99 -16.06 8.02
C LYS A 189 -1.25 -14.69 8.63
N THR A 190 -1.12 -13.64 7.83
CA THR A 190 -1.20 -12.27 8.34
C THR A 190 -2.12 -11.43 7.48
N VAL A 191 -3.04 -10.72 8.11
CA VAL A 191 -3.81 -9.63 7.48
C VAL A 191 -3.46 -8.35 8.19
N VAL A 192 -3.02 -7.35 7.45
CA VAL A 192 -2.76 -6.00 7.94
C VAL A 192 -3.71 -5.04 7.24
N ILE A 193 -4.48 -4.30 8.03
CA ILE A 193 -5.18 -3.12 7.53
C ILE A 193 -4.37 -1.92 7.98
N THR A 194 -3.90 -1.12 7.03
CA THR A 194 -2.94 -0.04 7.30
C THR A 194 -3.58 1.08 8.11
N HIS A 195 -4.86 1.41 7.87
CA HIS A 195 -5.63 2.44 8.56
C HIS A 195 -7.16 2.23 8.32
N PRO A 196 -8.05 2.89 9.09
CA PRO A 196 -9.50 2.65 9.09
C PRO A 196 -10.30 3.39 8.00
N ASP A 197 -9.75 3.66 6.82
CA ASP A 197 -10.58 4.16 5.71
C ASP A 197 -11.22 2.97 4.95
N GLN A 198 -12.45 3.17 4.49
CA GLN A 198 -13.31 2.08 4.02
C GLN A 198 -12.76 1.37 2.78
N ASP A 199 -12.01 2.08 1.96
CA ASP A 199 -11.27 1.62 0.79
C ASP A 199 -10.00 0.81 1.12
N HIS A 200 -9.69 0.62 2.40
CA HIS A 200 -8.63 -0.26 2.90
C HIS A 200 -9.13 -1.54 3.57
N TYR A 201 -10.40 -1.64 3.97
CA TYR A 201 -10.94 -2.85 4.62
C TYR A 201 -12.30 -3.31 4.10
N GLY A 202 -12.88 -2.60 3.13
CA GLY A 202 -14.28 -2.72 2.74
C GLY A 202 -14.77 -4.10 2.28
N TRP A 203 -13.86 -5.06 2.03
CA TRP A 203 -14.17 -6.45 1.67
C TRP A 203 -13.63 -7.49 2.66
N LEU A 204 -13.05 -7.07 3.78
CA LEU A 204 -12.46 -7.97 4.77
C LEU A 204 -13.47 -9.03 5.26
N MET A 205 -14.68 -8.59 5.64
CA MET A 205 -15.72 -9.49 6.15
C MET A 205 -16.33 -10.38 5.05
N GLU A 206 -16.47 -9.86 3.83
CA GLU A 206 -16.95 -10.63 2.68
C GLU A 206 -15.95 -11.73 2.25
N LEU A 207 -14.66 -11.40 2.21
CA LEU A 207 -13.59 -12.34 1.86
C LEU A 207 -13.47 -13.47 2.90
N PHE A 208 -13.53 -13.13 4.19
CA PHE A 208 -13.47 -14.06 5.32
C PHE A 208 -14.86 -14.33 5.92
N SER A 209 -15.79 -14.73 5.06
CA SER A 209 -17.19 -14.97 5.42
C SER A 209 -17.48 -16.38 5.94
N GLN A 210 -16.57 -17.34 5.73
CA GLN A 210 -16.80 -18.71 6.17
C GLN A 210 -16.25 -18.93 7.58
N THR A 211 -17.00 -19.64 8.41
CA THR A 211 -16.55 -20.02 9.77
C THR A 211 -15.35 -20.96 9.78
N THR A 212 -14.96 -21.50 8.61
CA THR A 212 -13.79 -22.36 8.44
C THR A 212 -12.58 -21.63 7.85
N ASP A 213 -12.74 -20.35 7.50
CA ASP A 213 -11.62 -19.51 7.08
C ASP A 213 -10.70 -19.23 8.28
N LYS A 214 -9.40 -19.17 8.01
CA LYS A 214 -8.37 -18.99 9.03
C LYS A 214 -7.51 -17.77 8.74
N ILE A 215 -7.37 -16.92 9.76
CA ILE A 215 -6.37 -15.87 9.84
C ILE A 215 -5.54 -16.16 11.10
N ASP A 216 -4.21 -16.28 11.01
CA ASP A 216 -3.39 -16.49 12.22
C ASP A 216 -3.19 -15.18 12.98
N PHE A 217 -2.93 -14.08 12.25
CA PHE A 217 -2.69 -12.73 12.76
C PHE A 217 -3.52 -11.70 12.00
N LEU A 218 -4.32 -10.91 12.71
CA LEU A 218 -5.11 -9.81 12.16
C LEU A 218 -4.69 -8.51 12.86
N ILE A 219 -4.13 -7.58 12.11
CA ILE A 219 -3.55 -6.33 12.63
C ILE A 219 -4.29 -5.15 12.03
N PHE A 220 -4.87 -4.32 12.87
CA PHE A 220 -5.58 -3.10 12.48
C PHE A 220 -4.77 -1.86 12.86
N GLY A 221 -4.34 -1.08 11.88
CA GLY A 221 -3.80 0.26 12.08
C GLY A 221 -4.88 1.27 12.48
N GLY A 222 -4.49 2.37 13.11
CA GLY A 222 -5.44 3.39 13.57
C GLY A 222 -6.40 2.92 14.68
N LEU A 223 -7.46 3.69 14.89
CA LEU A 223 -8.31 3.56 16.08
C LEU A 223 -9.44 2.52 15.91
N PRO A 224 -9.71 1.68 16.93
CA PRO A 224 -10.78 0.68 16.87
C PRO A 224 -12.17 1.25 16.59
N SER A 225 -12.47 2.46 17.08
CA SER A 225 -13.80 3.04 16.89
C SER A 225 -14.07 3.49 15.43
N HIS A 226 -13.04 3.63 14.61
CA HIS A 226 -13.19 4.12 13.23
C HIS A 226 -13.53 3.01 12.24
N TYR A 227 -13.34 1.74 12.62
CA TYR A 227 -13.74 0.58 11.82
C TYR A 227 -15.24 0.31 11.85
N TYR A 228 -15.84 0.13 10.67
CA TYR A 228 -17.25 -0.23 10.46
C TYR A 228 -18.23 0.60 11.31
N PRO A 229 -18.21 1.95 11.22
CA PRO A 229 -19.04 2.80 12.06
C PRO A 229 -20.55 2.54 11.88
N SER A 230 -20.96 2.17 10.66
CA SER A 230 -22.36 1.85 10.31
C SER A 230 -22.78 0.42 10.64
N ASP A 231 -21.84 -0.53 10.71
CA ASP A 231 -22.09 -1.98 10.85
C ASP A 231 -21.33 -2.58 12.05
N ARG A 232 -21.18 -1.79 13.11
CA ARG A 232 -20.28 -2.09 14.24
C ARG A 232 -20.63 -3.40 14.95
N ASP A 233 -21.91 -3.72 15.09
CA ASP A 233 -22.33 -4.96 15.75
C ASP A 233 -21.98 -6.19 14.90
N THR A 234 -22.18 -6.11 13.59
CA THR A 234 -21.77 -7.17 12.65
C THR A 234 -20.25 -7.35 12.66
N PHE A 235 -19.49 -6.26 12.71
CA PHE A 235 -18.03 -6.32 12.84
C PHE A 235 -17.60 -6.98 14.16
N LYS A 236 -18.24 -6.63 15.29
CA LYS A 236 -17.97 -7.28 16.59
C LYS A 236 -18.27 -8.77 16.55
N ASP A 237 -19.39 -9.18 15.94
CA ASP A 237 -19.73 -10.59 15.75
C ASP A 237 -18.68 -11.33 14.92
N TRP A 238 -18.22 -10.71 13.84
CA TRP A 238 -17.17 -11.26 12.99
C TRP A 238 -15.83 -11.39 13.73
N LEU A 239 -15.44 -10.40 14.53
CA LEU A 239 -14.25 -10.50 15.39
C LEU A 239 -14.35 -11.65 16.39
N ARG A 240 -15.53 -11.89 16.98
CA ARG A 240 -15.76 -13.05 17.88
C ARG A 240 -15.57 -14.37 17.14
N ILE A 241 -16.06 -14.47 15.90
CA ILE A 241 -15.84 -15.67 15.06
C ILE A 241 -14.34 -15.88 14.82
N CYS A 242 -13.60 -14.83 14.48
CA CYS A 242 -12.14 -14.90 14.30
C CYS A 242 -11.43 -15.35 15.58
N LEU A 243 -11.77 -14.78 16.73
CA LEU A 243 -11.21 -15.17 18.04
C LEU A 243 -11.50 -16.63 18.38
N ASN A 244 -12.72 -17.11 18.13
CA ASN A 244 -13.09 -18.52 18.31
C ASN A 244 -12.30 -19.45 17.39
N ASN A 245 -11.89 -18.97 16.22
CA ASN A 245 -11.00 -19.66 15.29
C ASN A 245 -9.52 -19.47 15.61
N GLN A 246 -9.19 -19.00 16.81
CA GLN A 246 -7.82 -18.82 17.31
C GLN A 246 -7.03 -17.74 16.55
N THR A 247 -7.69 -16.83 15.82
CA THR A 247 -7.04 -15.65 15.26
C THR A 247 -6.55 -14.74 16.38
N GLN A 248 -5.28 -14.30 16.28
CA GLN A 248 -4.77 -13.26 17.17
C GLN A 248 -5.03 -11.89 16.55
N ILE A 249 -5.85 -11.09 17.22
CA ILE A 249 -6.30 -9.78 16.73
C ILE A 249 -5.59 -8.67 17.50
N PHE A 250 -4.99 -7.71 16.80
CA PHE A 250 -4.23 -6.61 17.37
C PHE A 250 -4.75 -5.25 16.89
N PHE A 251 -4.78 -4.30 17.82
CA PHE A 251 -4.97 -2.87 17.55
C PHE A 251 -3.78 -2.12 18.14
N PRO A 252 -2.63 -2.10 17.43
CA PRO A 252 -1.40 -1.54 17.98
C PRO A 252 -1.56 -0.10 18.46
N ALA A 253 -2.48 0.70 17.91
CA ALA A 253 -2.76 2.07 18.35
C ALA A 253 -3.11 2.21 19.84
N ILE A 254 -3.75 1.18 20.40
CA ILE A 254 -4.20 1.16 21.79
C ILE A 254 -3.29 0.28 22.65
N GLN A 255 -2.95 -0.91 22.17
CA GLN A 255 -2.13 -1.88 22.90
C GLN A 255 -1.43 -2.87 21.96
N TYR A 256 -0.34 -3.49 22.44
CA TYR A 256 0.42 -4.49 21.68
C TYR A 256 -0.02 -5.94 21.93
N ASP A 257 -0.83 -6.17 22.96
CA ASP A 257 -1.35 -7.49 23.28
C ASP A 257 -2.57 -7.82 22.41
N ALA A 258 -2.69 -9.10 22.06
CA ALA A 258 -3.85 -9.60 21.33
C ALA A 258 -5.14 -9.45 22.15
N LEU A 259 -6.27 -9.30 21.47
CA LEU A 259 -7.59 -9.32 22.12
C LEU A 259 -7.82 -10.63 22.87
N ASP A 260 -8.45 -10.53 24.05
CA ASP A 260 -8.82 -11.71 24.85
C ASP A 260 -9.99 -12.45 24.18
N PRO A 261 -9.82 -13.72 23.77
CA PRO A 261 -10.89 -14.51 23.15
C PRO A 261 -12.08 -14.77 24.08
N LYS A 262 -11.93 -14.55 25.39
CA LYS A 262 -13.02 -14.72 26.37
C LYS A 262 -13.91 -13.48 26.51
N ASN A 263 -13.53 -12.36 25.91
CA ASN A 263 -14.30 -11.13 26.05
C ASN A 263 -15.57 -11.17 25.19
N LEU A 264 -16.73 -10.95 25.82
CA LEU A 264 -18.01 -10.88 25.14
C LEU A 264 -18.11 -9.67 24.21
N ASP A 265 -17.45 -8.55 24.49
CA ASP A 265 -17.36 -7.41 23.57
C ASP A 265 -15.88 -7.09 23.30
N PRO A 266 -15.29 -7.65 22.23
CA PRO A 266 -13.84 -7.58 22.00
C PRO A 266 -13.31 -6.15 21.87
N LEU A 267 -14.16 -5.17 21.54
CA LEU A 267 -13.77 -3.77 21.37
C LEU A 267 -14.06 -2.89 22.59
N GLN A 268 -14.86 -3.35 23.57
CA GLN A 268 -15.32 -2.50 24.68
C GLN A 268 -14.17 -1.87 25.47
N MET A 269 -13.16 -2.67 25.82
CA MET A 269 -12.01 -2.18 26.58
C MET A 269 -11.16 -1.22 25.75
N LEU A 270 -10.91 -1.54 24.48
CA LEU A 270 -10.11 -0.69 23.59
C LEU A 270 -10.77 0.67 23.35
N ILE A 271 -12.08 0.70 23.09
CA ILE A 271 -12.82 1.97 22.91
C ILE A 271 -12.83 2.79 24.21
N LYS A 272 -12.79 2.14 25.38
CA LYS A 272 -12.67 2.84 26.66
C LYS A 272 -11.28 3.49 26.80
N MET A 273 -10.22 2.77 26.45
CA MET A 273 -8.85 3.29 26.46
C MET A 273 -8.69 4.44 25.47
N GLU A 274 -9.20 4.27 24.25
CA GLU A 274 -9.23 5.31 23.21
C GLU A 274 -9.88 6.60 23.71
N LYS A 275 -11.05 6.51 24.37
CA LYS A 275 -11.75 7.68 24.94
C LYS A 275 -11.01 8.36 26.09
N ASN A 276 -10.06 7.66 26.70
CA ASN A 276 -9.22 8.18 27.77
C ASN A 276 -7.85 8.67 27.25
N ASP A 277 -7.65 8.69 25.92
CA ASP A 277 -6.36 8.98 25.27
C ASP A 277 -5.22 8.04 25.74
N GLU A 278 -5.57 6.79 26.07
CA GLU A 278 -4.62 5.74 26.46
C GLU A 278 -4.11 5.01 25.22
N PHE A 279 -3.12 5.61 24.54
CA PHE A 279 -2.51 5.06 23.34
C PHE A 279 -1.23 4.26 23.65
N ALA A 280 -0.96 3.23 22.83
CA ALA A 280 0.33 2.55 22.89
C ALA A 280 1.44 3.48 22.38
N PRO A 281 2.68 3.33 22.89
CA PRO A 281 3.83 4.05 22.36
C PRO A 281 4.03 3.85 20.85
N HIS A 282 4.84 4.69 20.24
CA HIS A 282 5.28 4.53 18.87
C HIS A 282 6.31 3.41 18.82
N ILE A 283 6.24 2.55 17.80
CA ILE A 283 7.20 1.45 17.61
C ILE A 283 7.46 1.22 16.11
N PHE A 284 8.59 0.61 15.80
CA PHE A 284 9.00 0.22 14.46
C PHE A 284 10.00 -0.95 14.55
N SER A 285 10.22 -1.69 13.45
CA SER A 285 11.06 -2.89 13.47
C SER A 285 12.52 -2.67 13.85
N GLY A 286 13.04 -1.45 13.69
CA GLY A 286 14.38 -1.08 14.15
C GLY A 286 14.49 -0.83 15.66
N ASP A 287 13.37 -0.79 16.39
CA ASP A 287 13.38 -0.66 17.85
C ASP A 287 13.82 -2.00 18.50
N PRO A 288 14.78 -2.01 19.44
CA PRO A 288 15.25 -3.23 20.11
C PRO A 288 14.19 -4.02 20.88
N ASN A 289 13.04 -3.41 21.18
CA ASN A 289 11.92 -4.07 21.85
C ASN A 289 10.88 -4.62 20.88
N PHE A 290 10.93 -4.27 19.59
CA PHE A 290 9.93 -4.71 18.61
C PHE A 290 9.82 -6.24 18.56
N SER A 291 10.95 -6.94 18.49
CA SER A 291 10.97 -8.41 18.41
C SER A 291 10.40 -9.13 19.64
N LYS A 292 10.20 -8.40 20.75
CA LYS A 292 9.59 -8.93 21.98
C LYS A 292 8.07 -8.75 21.99
N LEU A 293 7.52 -7.95 21.07
CA LEU A 293 6.09 -7.68 21.01
C LEU A 293 5.33 -8.89 20.48
N PRO A 294 4.14 -9.20 21.02
CA PRO A 294 3.37 -10.38 20.62
C PRO A 294 2.99 -10.43 19.14
N PHE A 295 2.81 -9.28 18.49
CA PHE A 295 2.44 -9.23 17.07
C PHE A 295 3.65 -9.25 16.13
N ALA A 296 4.89 -9.13 16.62
CA ALA A 296 6.08 -9.14 15.75
C ALA A 296 6.22 -10.45 14.95
N LYS A 297 5.86 -11.58 15.56
CA LYS A 297 5.83 -12.90 14.89
C LYS A 297 4.86 -12.99 13.70
N ALA A 298 3.94 -12.04 13.55
CA ALA A 298 3.08 -11.97 12.37
C ALA A 298 3.88 -11.72 11.08
N PHE A 299 5.13 -11.27 11.20
CA PHE A 299 5.99 -10.91 10.08
C PHE A 299 7.09 -11.95 9.81
N ASP A 300 7.12 -13.05 10.57
CA ASP A 300 8.12 -14.12 10.45
C ASP A 300 7.70 -15.16 9.40
N PHE A 301 7.89 -14.88 8.11
CA PHE A 301 7.53 -15.79 7.00
C PHE A 301 8.63 -16.81 6.70
N HIS A 302 9.71 -16.35 6.05
CA HIS A 302 10.85 -17.19 5.69
C HIS A 302 12.14 -16.49 6.13
N PRO A 303 13.21 -17.20 6.55
CA PRO A 303 14.44 -16.58 7.04
C PRO A 303 15.13 -15.62 6.04
N GLN A 304 14.88 -15.79 4.73
CA GLN A 304 15.43 -14.93 3.68
C GLN A 304 14.50 -13.75 3.31
N VAL A 305 13.29 -13.71 3.86
CA VAL A 305 12.31 -12.64 3.62
C VAL A 305 12.19 -11.81 4.87
N THR A 306 12.50 -10.52 4.77
CA THR A 306 12.36 -9.57 5.87
C THR A 306 11.13 -8.71 5.63
N ILE A 307 10.20 -8.69 6.58
CA ILE A 307 9.05 -7.78 6.57
C ILE A 307 9.20 -6.84 7.76
N SER A 308 9.41 -5.55 7.48
CA SER A 308 9.65 -4.51 8.48
C SER A 308 8.49 -3.54 8.55
N LEU A 309 8.02 -3.24 9.76
CA LEU A 309 7.15 -2.11 10.04
C LEU A 309 8.01 -0.86 10.24
N LEU A 310 7.93 0.07 9.30
CA LEU A 310 8.68 1.33 9.35
C LEU A 310 8.06 2.33 10.32
N ALA A 311 6.75 2.26 10.50
CA ALA A 311 5.99 3.02 11.50
C ALA A 311 4.77 2.23 11.97
N VAL A 312 4.54 2.25 13.28
CA VAL A 312 3.34 1.78 13.95
C VAL A 312 2.91 2.87 14.91
N ASN A 313 1.72 3.43 14.69
CA ASN A 313 1.18 4.56 15.47
C ASN A 313 2.10 5.78 15.48
N PRO A 314 2.53 6.28 14.32
CA PRO A 314 3.53 7.36 14.25
C PRO A 314 3.14 8.63 15.01
N ILE A 315 1.83 8.83 15.29
CA ILE A 315 1.28 10.12 15.74
C ILE A 315 0.36 10.00 16.98
N HIS A 316 0.09 8.79 17.50
CA HIS A 316 -0.79 8.61 18.68
C HIS A 316 -0.07 8.75 20.04
N SER A 317 1.26 8.72 20.10
CA SER A 317 1.98 8.72 21.39
C SER A 317 3.01 9.84 21.52
N GLY A 318 2.62 10.88 22.26
CA GLY A 318 3.52 11.95 22.67
C GLY A 318 4.21 12.69 21.51
N GLU A 319 5.20 13.51 21.85
CA GLU A 319 6.01 14.23 20.87
C GLU A 319 7.24 13.38 20.49
N LEU A 320 7.24 12.76 19.31
CA LEU A 320 8.48 12.21 18.74
C LEU A 320 9.33 13.37 18.20
N ASN A 321 10.16 14.00 19.05
CA ASN A 321 10.98 15.18 18.70
C ASN A 321 10.18 16.33 18.04
N ASN A 322 9.05 16.75 18.64
CA ASN A 322 8.17 17.81 18.13
C ASN A 322 7.44 17.48 16.81
N VAL A 323 7.32 16.21 16.40
CA VAL A 323 6.28 15.85 15.42
C VAL A 323 4.94 15.95 16.14
N LEU A 324 4.32 17.12 16.03
CA LEU A 324 3.02 17.45 16.61
C LEU A 324 1.92 16.91 15.69
N ARG A 325 0.82 16.42 16.28
CA ARG A 325 -0.49 16.48 15.60
C ARG A 325 -0.78 17.95 15.35
N HIS A 326 -0.83 18.40 14.10
CA HIS A 326 -1.41 19.70 13.83
C HIS A 326 -2.93 19.61 14.03
N GLY A 327 -3.57 20.71 14.44
CA GLY A 327 -5.03 20.74 14.66
C GLY A 327 -5.86 20.42 13.40
N ASP A 328 -5.31 20.66 12.21
CA ASP A 328 -5.90 20.26 10.93
C ASP A 328 -5.73 18.75 10.64
N ASP A 329 -4.85 18.06 11.40
CA ASP A 329 -4.62 16.63 11.31
C ASP A 329 -5.60 15.85 12.21
N GLU A 330 -6.37 16.48 13.11
CA GLU A 330 -7.13 15.78 14.16
C GLU A 330 -8.14 14.73 13.63
N THR A 331 -8.66 14.90 12.41
CA THR A 331 -9.70 14.02 11.84
C THR A 331 -9.24 13.09 10.73
N ASP A 332 -7.97 13.13 10.33
CA ASP A 332 -7.45 12.33 9.23
C ASP A 332 -6.77 11.04 9.75
N ASP A 333 -7.37 9.89 9.48
CA ASP A 333 -6.88 8.58 9.91
C ASP A 333 -5.68 8.10 9.10
N ASN A 334 -5.47 8.68 7.92
CA ASN A 334 -4.37 8.36 7.01
C ASN A 334 -2.99 8.53 7.65
N LYS A 335 -2.87 9.50 8.56
CA LYS A 335 -1.65 9.78 9.33
C LYS A 335 -1.24 8.60 10.22
N ASP A 336 -2.17 7.72 10.57
CA ASP A 336 -1.94 6.56 11.42
C ASP A 336 -1.63 5.28 10.63
N SER A 337 -1.46 5.42 9.30
CA SER A 337 -1.07 4.34 8.42
C SER A 337 0.15 3.58 8.92
N LEU A 338 -0.02 2.26 9.05
CA LEU A 338 1.10 1.34 9.17
C LEU A 338 1.89 1.33 7.86
N VAL A 339 3.19 1.56 7.94
CA VAL A 339 4.07 1.50 6.76
C VAL A 339 4.90 0.23 6.80
N ILE A 340 4.81 -0.56 5.74
CA ILE A 340 5.46 -1.87 5.64
C ILE A 340 6.54 -1.81 4.56
N LYS A 341 7.67 -2.45 4.82
CA LYS A 341 8.69 -2.76 3.81
C LYS A 341 8.89 -4.27 3.74
N VAL A 342 8.67 -4.86 2.56
CA VAL A 342 8.97 -6.27 2.28
C VAL A 342 10.29 -6.32 1.53
N GLN A 343 11.21 -7.19 1.95
CA GLN A 343 12.53 -7.33 1.35
C GLN A 343 12.91 -8.80 1.16
N HIS A 344 13.47 -9.12 -0.01
CA HIS A 344 14.05 -10.41 -0.36
C HIS A 344 15.35 -10.17 -1.13
N GLY A 345 16.49 -10.53 -0.51
CA GLY A 345 17.81 -10.13 -1.01
C GLY A 345 17.95 -8.60 -1.10
N ASP A 346 18.36 -8.12 -2.26
CA ASP A 346 18.54 -6.68 -2.55
C ASP A 346 17.25 -5.99 -3.03
N SER A 347 16.20 -6.77 -3.31
CA SER A 347 14.91 -6.26 -3.78
C SER A 347 13.96 -5.97 -2.63
N SER A 348 13.25 -4.84 -2.68
CA SER A 348 12.25 -4.49 -1.69
C SER A 348 11.08 -3.68 -2.23
N VAL A 349 9.94 -3.80 -1.55
CA VAL A 349 8.70 -3.07 -1.82
C VAL A 349 8.30 -2.28 -0.58
N MET A 350 8.05 -0.98 -0.73
CA MET A 350 7.44 -0.15 0.31
C MET A 350 5.93 -0.03 0.09
N LEU A 351 5.16 -0.37 1.11
CA LEU A 351 3.70 -0.27 1.17
C LEU A 351 3.34 0.76 2.25
N PRO A 352 3.13 2.03 1.87
CA PRO A 352 2.90 3.10 2.83
C PRO A 352 1.45 3.22 3.31
N GLY A 353 0.49 2.50 2.70
CA GLY A 353 -0.92 2.86 2.84
C GLY A 353 -1.10 4.34 2.51
N ASP A 354 -1.82 5.06 3.36
CA ASP A 354 -2.13 6.47 3.15
C ASP A 354 -1.27 7.40 4.00
N ALA A 355 -0.09 6.90 4.40
CA ALA A 355 0.89 7.63 5.18
C ALA A 355 1.13 9.06 4.68
N THR A 356 0.75 10.01 5.52
CA THR A 356 0.94 11.43 5.29
C THR A 356 2.40 11.84 5.49
N GLN A 357 2.71 13.11 5.21
CA GLN A 357 4.03 13.65 5.48
C GLN A 357 4.44 13.51 6.96
N ALA A 358 3.49 13.55 7.89
CA ALA A 358 3.76 13.36 9.31
C ALA A 358 4.26 11.93 9.60
N THR A 359 3.59 10.91 9.06
CA THR A 359 4.02 9.51 9.14
C THR A 359 5.44 9.34 8.60
N VAL A 360 5.74 9.92 7.43
CA VAL A 360 7.05 9.75 6.81
C VAL A 360 8.16 10.53 7.53
N ARG A 361 7.85 11.67 8.16
CA ARG A 361 8.80 12.34 9.07
C ARG A 361 9.16 11.44 10.25
N CYS A 362 8.20 10.75 10.86
CA CYS A 362 8.47 9.78 11.92
C CYS A 362 9.36 8.64 11.41
N ILE A 363 9.10 8.10 10.21
CA ILE A 363 9.96 7.08 9.59
C ILE A 363 11.39 7.60 9.39
N LYS A 364 11.55 8.82 8.85
CA LYS A 364 12.86 9.42 8.66
C LYS A 364 13.63 9.57 9.98
N LEU A 365 12.93 9.89 11.07
CA LEU A 365 13.51 9.98 12.42
C LEU A 365 13.90 8.60 12.97
N ASN A 366 13.03 7.60 12.82
CA ASN A 366 13.28 6.21 13.23
C ASN A 366 14.58 5.68 12.62
N TYR A 367 14.81 5.99 11.34
CA TYR A 367 15.94 5.50 10.56
C TYR A 367 17.01 6.57 10.30
N LYS A 368 17.09 7.63 11.12
CA LYS A 368 18.04 8.75 10.92
C LYS A 368 19.51 8.33 10.80
N ASN A 369 19.89 7.23 11.46
CA ASN A 369 21.24 6.68 11.44
C ASN A 369 21.45 5.64 10.31
N ASN A 370 20.40 5.32 9.54
CA ASN A 370 20.43 4.35 8.45
C ASN A 370 19.37 4.70 7.39
N LEU A 371 19.42 5.92 6.84
CA LEU A 371 18.45 6.36 5.82
C LEU A 371 18.51 5.49 4.55
N GLY A 372 19.66 4.87 4.26
CA GLY A 372 19.82 3.95 3.14
C GLY A 372 18.84 2.77 3.18
N PHE A 373 18.42 2.34 4.37
CA PHE A 373 17.40 1.29 4.55
C PHE A 373 16.03 1.67 3.99
N LEU A 374 15.71 2.96 3.92
CA LEU A 374 14.43 3.44 3.39
C LEU A 374 14.35 3.36 1.85
N ARG A 375 15.50 3.16 1.17
CA ARG A 375 15.48 2.97 -0.28
C ARG A 375 14.80 1.66 -0.63
N SER A 376 13.86 1.69 -1.56
CA SER A 376 13.13 0.50 -1.99
C SER A 376 13.20 0.33 -3.50
N THR A 377 13.10 -0.90 -3.99
CA THR A 377 13.07 -1.16 -5.44
C THR A 377 11.74 -0.73 -6.03
N VAL A 378 10.65 -1.03 -5.32
CA VAL A 378 9.29 -0.63 -5.67
C VAL A 378 8.69 0.23 -4.57
N LEU A 379 8.00 1.30 -4.98
CA LEU A 379 7.14 2.09 -4.12
C LEU A 379 5.69 1.93 -4.60
N LEU A 380 4.81 1.44 -3.71
CA LEU A 380 3.38 1.71 -3.88
C LEU A 380 3.13 3.15 -3.46
N ALA A 381 2.56 3.96 -4.35
CA ALA A 381 2.24 5.35 -4.09
C ALA A 381 1.29 5.45 -2.90
N SER A 382 1.58 6.37 -1.99
CA SER A 382 0.74 6.55 -0.81
C SER A 382 -0.57 7.22 -1.19
N HIS A 383 -1.68 6.86 -0.53
CA HIS A 383 -2.97 7.53 -0.70
C HIS A 383 -3.35 7.63 -2.18
N HIS A 384 -3.27 6.49 -2.87
CA HIS A 384 -3.61 6.35 -4.30
C HIS A 384 -2.84 7.28 -5.25
N GLY A 385 -1.78 7.94 -4.81
CA GLY A 385 -1.07 8.98 -5.57
C GLY A 385 -1.58 10.41 -5.32
N ALA A 386 -2.21 10.66 -4.18
CA ALA A 386 -2.52 11.99 -3.66
C ALA A 386 -1.25 12.81 -3.38
N ILE A 387 -1.40 14.15 -3.39
CA ILE A 387 -0.36 15.09 -2.91
C ILE A 387 -0.79 15.80 -1.62
N GLU A 388 -2.06 15.71 -1.29
CA GLU A 388 -2.72 16.17 -0.09
C GLU A 388 -1.99 15.66 1.15
N HIS A 389 -2.00 16.44 2.23
CA HIS A 389 -1.27 16.13 3.47
C HIS A 389 0.24 15.82 3.28
N GLY A 390 0.82 16.24 2.14
CA GLY A 390 2.22 16.05 1.78
C GLY A 390 2.59 14.61 1.44
N CYS A 391 1.60 13.75 1.17
CA CYS A 391 1.79 12.43 0.56
C CYS A 391 2.63 12.57 -0.72
N ASN A 392 3.48 11.60 -1.01
CA ASN A 392 4.27 11.55 -2.25
C ASN A 392 5.08 12.83 -2.58
N SER A 393 5.49 13.60 -1.57
CA SER A 393 6.25 14.83 -1.80
C SER A 393 7.66 14.56 -2.36
N PRO A 394 8.30 15.52 -3.04
CA PRO A 394 9.60 15.33 -3.67
C PRO A 394 10.69 14.84 -2.70
N GLU A 395 10.64 15.28 -1.44
CA GLU A 395 11.57 14.85 -0.39
C GLU A 395 11.42 13.35 -0.12
N LEU A 396 10.18 12.87 0.02
CA LEU A 396 9.88 11.47 0.34
C LEU A 396 10.23 10.57 -0.84
N ILE A 397 9.85 10.98 -2.06
CA ILE A 397 10.15 10.20 -3.26
C ILE A 397 11.66 10.08 -3.49
N LYS A 398 12.44 11.13 -3.20
CA LYS A 398 13.91 11.08 -3.26
C LYS A 398 14.54 10.27 -2.12
N LEU A 399 13.89 10.22 -0.95
CA LEU A 399 14.36 9.40 0.16
C LEU A 399 14.19 7.90 -0.12
N VAL A 400 13.06 7.52 -0.73
CA VAL A 400 12.79 6.13 -1.15
C VAL A 400 13.56 5.78 -2.43
N ASP A 401 13.75 6.73 -3.35
CA ASP A 401 14.48 6.60 -4.63
C ASP A 401 14.19 5.27 -5.37
N PRO A 402 12.91 4.99 -5.69
CA PRO A 402 12.50 3.72 -6.28
C PRO A 402 12.92 3.53 -7.74
N GLU A 403 13.01 2.26 -8.15
CA GLU A 403 13.15 1.87 -9.56
C GLU A 403 11.79 1.78 -10.28
N TYR A 404 10.74 1.41 -9.53
CA TYR A 404 9.37 1.28 -10.01
C TYR A 404 8.40 2.00 -9.05
N VAL A 405 7.43 2.71 -9.61
CA VAL A 405 6.30 3.26 -8.84
C VAL A 405 5.03 2.56 -9.30
N ILE A 406 4.22 2.12 -8.34
CA ILE A 406 2.90 1.53 -8.59
C ILE A 406 1.86 2.44 -7.94
N ILE A 407 0.75 2.68 -8.62
CA ILE A 407 -0.34 3.52 -8.16
C ILE A 407 -1.61 2.66 -8.13
N SER A 408 -2.16 2.41 -6.93
CA SER A 408 -3.45 1.73 -6.79
C SER A 408 -4.55 2.79 -6.84
N HIS A 409 -5.25 2.90 -7.97
CA HIS A 409 -6.32 3.88 -8.12
C HIS A 409 -7.38 3.46 -9.15
N GLY A 410 -8.53 4.13 -9.08
CA GLY A 410 -9.66 4.02 -10.01
C GLY A 410 -9.94 5.35 -10.74
N HIS A 411 -11.16 5.52 -11.23
CA HIS A 411 -11.61 6.72 -11.95
C HIS A 411 -12.10 7.85 -11.02
N GLN A 412 -12.44 7.61 -9.75
CA GLN A 412 -12.84 8.68 -8.83
C GLN A 412 -11.63 9.29 -8.10
N HIS A 413 -11.92 10.33 -7.32
CA HIS A 413 -10.95 11.09 -6.51
C HIS A 413 -9.86 11.87 -7.27
N ASN A 414 -9.79 11.75 -8.60
CA ASN A 414 -8.79 12.44 -9.43
C ASN A 414 -7.35 12.10 -8.99
N HIS A 415 -7.13 10.85 -8.63
CA HIS A 415 -5.80 10.32 -8.35
C HIS A 415 -5.24 9.58 -9.59
N PRO A 416 -3.91 9.41 -9.68
CA PRO A 416 -2.91 10.19 -8.98
C PRO A 416 -3.05 11.67 -9.35
N THR A 417 -2.71 12.57 -8.42
CA THR A 417 -2.71 14.00 -8.74
C THR A 417 -1.59 14.32 -9.75
N PRO A 418 -1.76 15.32 -10.63
CA PRO A 418 -0.70 15.71 -11.57
C PRO A 418 0.63 16.01 -10.89
N LYS A 419 0.58 16.62 -9.69
CA LYS A 419 1.81 16.95 -8.95
C LYS A 419 2.51 15.72 -8.41
N ALA A 420 1.78 14.75 -7.86
CA ALA A 420 2.37 13.48 -7.42
C ALA A 420 2.97 12.72 -8.62
N TYR A 421 2.26 12.67 -9.76
CA TYR A 421 2.77 12.05 -10.98
C TYR A 421 4.09 12.66 -11.47
N GLU A 422 4.23 13.99 -11.41
CA GLU A 422 5.51 14.64 -11.70
C GLU A 422 6.60 14.30 -10.67
N ASN A 423 6.25 14.14 -9.39
CA ASN A 423 7.23 13.76 -8.37
C ASN A 423 7.74 12.32 -8.58
N PHE A 424 6.89 11.40 -9.03
CA PHE A 424 7.28 10.01 -9.33
C PHE A 424 8.32 9.90 -10.45
N LYS A 425 8.56 10.97 -11.21
CA LYS A 425 9.58 11.06 -12.25
C LYS A 425 10.96 11.50 -11.73
N LEU A 426 11.05 11.90 -10.46
CA LEU A 426 12.27 12.41 -9.80
C LEU A 426 13.29 11.34 -9.36
N PRO A 427 12.93 10.08 -9.04
CA PRO A 427 13.92 9.09 -8.60
C PRO A 427 15.04 8.93 -9.63
N SER A 428 16.27 8.85 -9.14
CA SER A 428 17.46 8.70 -9.97
C SER A 428 17.60 7.31 -10.58
N ARG A 429 16.97 6.31 -9.93
CA ARG A 429 16.97 4.90 -10.32
C ARG A 429 15.76 4.48 -11.15
N LEU A 430 14.82 5.39 -11.41
CA LEU A 430 13.58 5.05 -12.11
C LEU A 430 13.88 4.41 -13.47
N LYS A 431 13.40 3.18 -13.66
CA LYS A 431 13.70 2.42 -14.87
C LYS A 431 12.92 2.92 -16.08
N GLN A 432 13.46 2.58 -17.25
CA GLN A 432 12.73 2.64 -18.52
C GLN A 432 12.14 1.27 -18.82
N VAL A 433 10.93 1.27 -19.38
CA VAL A 433 10.11 0.10 -19.73
C VAL A 433 9.39 0.40 -21.04
N PRO A 434 8.79 -0.61 -21.70
CA PRO A 434 7.93 -0.39 -22.86
C PRO A 434 6.88 0.69 -22.59
N ALA A 435 6.50 1.40 -23.66
CA ALA A 435 5.54 2.49 -23.56
C ALA A 435 4.18 1.96 -23.08
N HIS A 436 3.63 2.59 -22.05
CA HIS A 436 2.35 2.26 -21.46
C HIS A 436 1.62 3.54 -21.04
N HIS A 437 0.38 3.36 -20.58
CA HIS A 437 -0.50 4.46 -20.20
C HIS A 437 -0.66 4.62 -18.69
N VAL A 438 -0.77 5.86 -18.25
CA VAL A 438 -1.17 6.23 -16.90
C VAL A 438 -2.21 7.34 -17.01
N LEU A 439 -3.44 7.07 -16.59
CA LEU A 439 -4.47 8.10 -16.41
C LEU A 439 -4.12 8.90 -15.16
N VAL A 440 -3.93 10.19 -15.34
CA VAL A 440 -3.62 11.15 -14.28
C VAL A 440 -4.85 12.01 -14.06
N GLY A 441 -5.16 12.26 -12.79
CA GLY A 441 -6.31 13.04 -12.38
C GLY A 441 -6.29 14.48 -12.87
N LYS A 442 -7.39 15.18 -12.61
CA LYS A 442 -7.67 16.52 -13.12
C LYS A 442 -6.60 17.54 -12.70
N ASP A 443 -6.11 18.31 -13.68
CA ASP A 443 -5.24 19.45 -13.44
C ASP A 443 -6.05 20.75 -13.18
N ALA A 444 -5.37 21.90 -13.15
CA ALA A 444 -6.02 23.21 -12.98
C ALA A 444 -7.07 23.53 -14.06
N LYS A 445 -7.04 22.85 -15.21
CA LYS A 445 -8.03 22.95 -16.29
C LYS A 445 -9.21 21.98 -16.11
N LYS A 446 -9.21 21.19 -15.02
CA LYS A 446 -10.24 20.23 -14.63
C LYS A 446 -10.42 19.05 -15.59
N GLU A 447 -9.39 18.72 -16.36
CA GLU A 447 -9.43 17.58 -17.29
C GLU A 447 -8.46 16.49 -16.82
N GLU A 448 -8.94 15.25 -16.79
CA GLU A 448 -8.07 14.08 -16.67
C GLU A 448 -7.19 13.98 -17.92
N SER A 449 -5.99 13.43 -17.74
CA SER A 449 -5.02 13.33 -18.84
C SER A 449 -4.42 11.93 -18.90
N LEU A 450 -4.54 11.31 -20.08
CA LEU A 450 -3.91 10.02 -20.36
C LEU A 450 -2.46 10.28 -20.79
N HIS A 451 -1.51 9.90 -19.94
CA HIS A 451 -0.10 10.03 -20.24
C HIS A 451 0.45 8.75 -20.87
N THR A 452 1.18 8.88 -21.97
CA THR A 452 2.03 7.80 -22.49
C THR A 452 3.44 7.99 -21.94
N THR A 453 4.01 6.97 -21.32
CA THR A 453 5.32 7.04 -20.67
C THR A 453 6.11 5.76 -20.92
N THR A 454 7.43 5.89 -20.99
CA THR A 454 8.38 4.76 -20.93
C THR A 454 9.01 4.64 -19.55
N LYS A 455 8.68 5.51 -18.60
CA LYS A 455 9.17 5.42 -17.21
C LYS A 455 8.37 4.36 -16.47
N ALA A 456 9.02 3.58 -15.61
CA ALA A 456 8.42 2.52 -14.80
C ALA A 456 7.45 3.04 -13.71
N ILE A 457 6.33 3.62 -14.13
CA ILE A 457 5.27 4.18 -13.29
C ILE A 457 3.97 3.53 -13.75
N TYR A 458 3.53 2.49 -13.04
CA TYR A 458 2.34 1.72 -13.38
C TYR A 458 1.14 2.17 -12.55
N SER A 459 -0.05 2.13 -13.14
CA SER A 459 -1.32 2.24 -12.42
C SER A 459 -2.12 0.96 -12.53
N THR A 460 -2.81 0.57 -11.46
CA THR A 460 -3.74 -0.55 -11.50
C THR A 460 -4.90 -0.30 -12.46
N LEU A 461 -5.32 0.97 -12.62
CA LEU A 461 -6.38 1.34 -13.55
C LEU A 461 -6.04 1.00 -15.00
N ASN A 462 -4.82 1.28 -15.44
CA ASN A 462 -4.44 1.10 -16.85
C ASN A 462 -3.67 -0.19 -17.09
N SER A 463 -3.02 -0.74 -16.06
CA SER A 463 -2.17 -1.93 -16.15
C SER A 463 -2.85 -3.18 -15.57
N GLY A 464 -4.05 -3.04 -14.99
CA GLY A 464 -4.73 -4.11 -14.28
C GLY A 464 -3.98 -4.56 -13.02
N THR A 465 -4.09 -5.84 -12.67
CA THR A 465 -3.36 -6.39 -11.52
C THR A 465 -1.87 -6.45 -11.83
N ILE A 466 -1.05 -5.85 -10.96
CA ILE A 466 0.40 -5.81 -11.12
C ILE A 466 1.02 -6.87 -10.19
N THR A 467 1.73 -7.82 -10.77
CA THR A 467 2.44 -8.90 -10.06
C THR A 467 3.94 -8.64 -10.07
N ILE A 468 4.58 -8.78 -8.91
CA ILE A 468 6.00 -8.52 -8.68
C ILE A 468 6.61 -9.75 -8.04
N ASP A 469 7.52 -10.41 -8.74
CA ASP A 469 8.32 -11.48 -8.15
C ASP A 469 9.64 -10.89 -7.65
N LEU A 470 9.83 -10.91 -6.33
CA LEU A 470 11.06 -10.44 -5.70
C LEU A 470 12.09 -11.56 -5.76
N LEU A 471 13.16 -11.34 -6.52
CA LEU A 471 14.29 -12.23 -6.67
C LEU A 471 15.47 -11.71 -5.82
N PRO A 472 16.37 -12.56 -5.32
CA PRO A 472 17.49 -12.11 -4.49
C PRO A 472 18.36 -11.02 -5.14
N GLY A 473 18.53 -11.05 -6.47
CA GLY A 473 19.33 -10.08 -7.24
C GLY A 473 18.53 -9.15 -8.15
N GLY A 474 17.20 -9.11 -8.05
CA GLY A 474 16.37 -8.32 -8.95
C GLY A 474 14.87 -8.53 -8.74
N LEU A 475 14.06 -8.12 -9.71
CA LEU A 475 12.64 -8.42 -9.70
C LEU A 475 12.13 -8.66 -11.11
N ASP A 476 11.05 -9.42 -11.21
CA ASP A 476 10.20 -9.47 -12.40
C ASP A 476 8.88 -8.75 -12.10
N ILE A 477 8.35 -8.02 -13.08
CA ILE A 477 7.09 -7.28 -12.97
C ILE A 477 6.20 -7.59 -14.17
N ARG A 478 4.97 -7.99 -13.89
CA ARG A 478 3.98 -8.42 -14.89
C ARG A 478 2.66 -7.73 -14.64
N THR A 479 1.97 -7.36 -15.71
CA THR A 479 0.68 -6.67 -15.69
C THR A 479 -0.38 -7.57 -16.28
N LYS A 480 -1.51 -7.74 -15.59
CA LYS A 480 -2.67 -8.47 -16.10
C LYS A 480 -3.86 -7.52 -16.22
N ILE A 481 -4.05 -6.99 -17.42
CA ILE A 481 -5.28 -6.24 -17.77
C ILE A 481 -6.41 -7.26 -17.83
N ARG A 482 -7.47 -7.02 -17.06
CA ARG A 482 -8.65 -7.88 -17.07
C ARG A 482 -9.51 -7.42 -18.24
N SER A 483 -9.61 -8.21 -19.31
CA SER A 483 -10.64 -7.98 -20.32
C SER A 483 -12.02 -8.09 -19.63
N THR A 484 -12.96 -7.21 -20.01
CA THR A 484 -14.37 -7.24 -19.59
C THR A 484 -14.91 -8.68 -19.57
N LEU A 485 -15.78 -9.01 -18.60
CA LEU A 485 -16.38 -10.35 -18.39
C LEU A 485 -16.61 -11.09 -19.73
N ASP A 486 -15.63 -11.92 -20.07
CA ASP A 486 -15.55 -12.88 -21.16
C ASP A 486 -16.49 -12.67 -22.37
N THR A 487 -15.98 -12.03 -23.43
CA THR A 487 -16.31 -12.48 -24.80
C THR A 487 -15.09 -12.78 -25.67
N THR A 488 -13.86 -12.46 -25.26
CA THR A 488 -12.65 -12.89 -26.00
C THR A 488 -11.41 -12.95 -25.09
N GLU A 489 -10.69 -14.05 -25.25
CA GLU A 489 -9.40 -14.52 -24.69
C GLU A 489 -8.53 -13.53 -23.87
N GLU A 490 -7.99 -14.06 -22.77
CA GLU A 490 -6.99 -13.43 -21.90
C GLU A 490 -5.70 -13.12 -22.68
N ILE A 491 -5.23 -11.87 -22.63
CA ILE A 491 -3.92 -11.46 -23.17
C ILE A 491 -2.96 -11.25 -21.99
N GLU A 492 -2.07 -12.21 -21.75
CA GLU A 492 -0.90 -11.99 -20.90
C GLU A 492 0.20 -11.31 -21.73
N GLU A 493 0.53 -10.05 -21.41
CA GLU A 493 1.71 -9.39 -21.98
C GLU A 493 2.93 -9.72 -21.12
N ILE A 494 3.74 -10.67 -21.59
CA ILE A 494 5.00 -11.05 -20.94
C ILE A 494 6.10 -10.12 -21.45
N VAL A 495 6.56 -9.18 -20.63
CA VAL A 495 7.74 -8.37 -20.92
C VAL A 495 9.00 -9.19 -20.60
N LYS A 496 9.57 -9.86 -21.60
CA LYS A 496 10.93 -10.41 -21.50
C LYS A 496 11.92 -9.36 -21.98
N VAL A 497 12.86 -8.98 -21.10
CA VAL A 497 13.97 -8.10 -21.43
C VAL A 497 15.12 -8.98 -21.92
N GLU A 498 15.37 -9.00 -23.23
CA GLU A 498 16.62 -9.50 -23.79
C GLU A 498 17.64 -8.36 -23.81
N GLU A 499 18.80 -8.59 -23.19
CA GLU A 499 19.98 -7.72 -23.33
C GLU A 499 20.63 -8.01 -24.68
N ASP A 500 20.32 -7.21 -25.70
CA ASP A 500 21.08 -7.21 -26.96
C ASP A 500 22.15 -6.10 -26.92
N ASP A 501 23.37 -6.53 -26.61
CA ASP A 501 24.61 -5.85 -26.95
C ASP A 501 24.81 -5.94 -28.47
N GLU A 502 24.52 -4.88 -29.23
CA GLU A 502 25.18 -4.69 -30.53
C GLU A 502 25.35 -3.21 -30.91
N GLN A 503 26.61 -2.82 -31.07
CA GLN A 503 27.06 -1.52 -31.53
C GLN A 503 26.65 -1.27 -32.99
N ILE A 504 25.90 -0.19 -33.25
CA ILE A 504 25.69 0.31 -34.61
C ILE A 504 26.42 1.64 -34.79
N HIS A 505 27.41 1.61 -35.69
CA HIS A 505 28.13 2.74 -36.25
C HIS A 505 27.16 3.72 -36.95
N LEU A 506 27.07 4.96 -36.45
CA LEU A 506 26.38 6.06 -37.11
C LEU A 506 27.31 6.77 -38.10
N SER A 507 27.13 6.51 -39.40
CA SER A 507 27.66 7.33 -40.49
C SER A 507 26.64 8.39 -40.90
N VAL A 508 26.87 9.64 -40.50
CA VAL A 508 26.05 10.80 -40.88
C VAL A 508 26.60 11.43 -42.17
N GLN A 509 25.80 11.43 -43.24
CA GLN A 509 26.04 12.28 -44.42
C GLN A 509 25.36 13.64 -44.26
N LYS A 510 26.16 14.71 -44.41
CA LYS A 510 25.75 16.11 -44.51
C LYS A 510 25.06 16.40 -45.86
N PRO A 511 24.31 17.51 -45.92
CA PRO A 511 24.55 18.49 -46.98
C PRO A 511 24.94 19.87 -46.44
N LEU A 512 25.96 20.45 -47.09
CA LEU A 512 26.36 21.85 -46.95
C LEU A 512 25.30 22.78 -47.57
N THR A 513 25.08 23.96 -46.97
CA THR A 513 25.21 25.25 -47.71
C THR A 513 25.35 26.48 -46.79
N LYS A 514 26.48 27.19 -47.01
CA LYS A 514 26.73 28.65 -47.08
C LYS A 514 26.41 29.62 -45.91
N LYS A 515 27.50 29.91 -45.18
CA LYS A 515 28.06 31.21 -44.69
C LYS A 515 27.23 32.51 -44.83
N ARG A 516 27.15 33.26 -43.72
CA ARG A 516 27.67 34.64 -43.55
C ARG A 516 27.76 35.02 -42.05
N HIS A 517 28.97 35.39 -41.60
CA HIS A 517 29.31 36.17 -40.39
C HIS A 517 29.65 37.62 -40.85
N PRO A 518 29.97 38.63 -40.00
CA PRO A 518 30.30 38.65 -38.55
C PRO A 518 29.47 39.70 -37.74
N SER A 519 29.49 39.79 -36.41
CA SER A 519 30.54 40.45 -35.60
C SER A 519 30.31 40.27 -34.09
N SER A 520 31.43 40.22 -33.37
CA SER A 520 31.64 40.00 -31.93
C SER A 520 31.33 41.24 -31.03
N PRO A 521 31.80 41.35 -29.77
CA PRO A 521 31.12 40.91 -28.53
C PRO A 521 31.07 42.05 -27.44
N VAL A 522 30.95 41.67 -26.14
CA VAL A 522 31.29 42.43 -24.89
C VAL A 522 30.06 43.03 -24.14
N PRO A 523 30.01 43.12 -22.78
CA PRO A 523 30.15 42.07 -21.75
C PRO A 523 29.07 42.19 -20.62
N MET A 524 29.10 41.26 -19.66
CA MET A 524 28.44 41.40 -18.34
C MET A 524 29.16 42.42 -17.44
N PRO A 525 28.47 43.02 -16.46
CA PRO A 525 29.08 43.42 -15.21
C PRO A 525 28.63 42.53 -14.03
N THR A 526 29.62 42.18 -13.23
CA THR A 526 29.59 41.58 -11.91
C THR A 526 29.25 42.59 -10.80
N LEU A 527 28.65 42.05 -9.72
CA LEU A 527 28.76 42.40 -8.30
C LEU A 527 28.36 43.81 -7.86
N GLU A 528 27.45 43.88 -6.87
CA GLU A 528 27.77 44.46 -5.55
C GLU A 528 26.67 44.10 -4.54
N GLU A 529 27.12 43.51 -3.42
CA GLU A 529 26.43 43.48 -2.14
C GLU A 529 26.31 44.92 -1.64
N GLU A 530 25.16 45.33 -1.11
CA GLU A 530 25.09 46.18 0.08
C GLU A 530 23.67 46.21 0.65
N SER A 531 23.59 45.85 1.94
CA SER A 531 22.58 46.25 2.92
C SER A 531 23.38 46.89 4.07
N PRO A 532 22.84 47.73 4.98
CA PRO A 532 21.46 47.75 5.49
C PRO A 532 20.93 49.19 5.82
N GLU A 533 19.92 49.25 6.71
CA GLU A 533 19.32 50.41 7.41
C GLU A 533 18.05 51.00 6.75
N SER A 534 16.85 50.79 7.28
CA SER A 534 16.24 51.23 8.55
C SER A 534 16.01 52.74 8.66
N SER A 535 14.77 53.20 8.43
CA SER A 535 14.08 54.20 9.29
C SER A 535 12.68 54.55 8.76
N SER A 536 11.69 54.23 9.59
CA SER A 536 10.52 55.03 10.02
C SER A 536 9.87 56.12 9.13
N SER A 537 8.53 56.08 9.22
CA SER A 537 7.55 57.18 9.23
C SER A 537 7.22 57.89 7.91
N SER A 538 5.99 57.75 7.42
CA SER A 538 4.83 58.58 7.81
C SER A 538 3.65 58.35 6.86
N SER A 539 2.49 58.02 7.40
CA SER A 539 1.17 58.13 6.75
C SER A 539 0.80 59.62 6.54
N PRO A 540 -0.17 60.03 5.68
CA PRO A 540 -1.58 59.72 5.97
C PRO A 540 -2.58 59.60 4.79
N GLU A 541 -3.77 59.10 5.16
CA GLU A 541 -5.12 59.43 4.68
C GLU A 541 -5.78 58.73 3.46
N LYS A 542 -6.80 57.93 3.84
CA LYS A 542 -8.21 57.90 3.38
C LYS A 542 -8.51 57.57 1.90
N LYS A 543 -9.19 56.44 1.71
CA LYS A 543 -10.59 56.37 1.25
C LYS A 543 -11.15 54.93 1.34
N ALA A 544 -12.24 54.79 2.09
CA ALA A 544 -13.17 53.65 1.98
C ALA A 544 -14.04 53.84 0.71
N PRO A 545 -14.77 52.81 0.18
CA PRO A 545 -15.95 52.32 0.89
C PRO A 545 -16.39 50.85 0.60
N ARG A 546 -17.48 50.48 1.30
CA ARG A 546 -18.53 49.48 0.98
C ARG A 546 -18.41 48.06 1.56
N ARG A 547 -19.08 47.96 2.70
CA ARG A 547 -19.63 46.81 3.42
C ARG A 547 -20.77 46.16 2.61
N SER A 548 -20.73 44.84 2.41
CA SER A 548 -21.91 44.01 2.13
C SER A 548 -22.11 43.03 3.27
N THR A 549 -23.25 43.15 3.94
CA THR A 549 -23.77 42.29 4.98
C THR A 549 -24.31 40.99 4.40
N ARG A 550 -23.96 39.83 4.97
CA ARG A 550 -24.89 38.70 5.04
C ARG A 550 -24.71 37.94 6.36
N THR A 551 -25.85 37.67 6.93
CA THR A 551 -26.23 37.18 8.25
C THR A 551 -25.68 35.79 8.58
N ALA A 552 -25.13 35.63 9.79
CA ALA A 552 -24.90 34.33 10.43
C ALA A 552 -25.80 34.24 11.68
N GLU A 553 -26.53 33.13 11.76
CA GLU A 553 -27.49 32.82 12.82
C GLU A 553 -26.81 32.46 14.15
N LYS A 554 -27.53 32.85 15.19
CA LYS A 554 -27.21 32.80 16.61
C LYS A 554 -27.37 31.37 17.13
N ARG A 555 -26.36 30.82 17.82
CA ARG A 555 -26.56 29.72 18.77
C ARG A 555 -25.86 30.04 20.08
N GLU A 556 -26.69 30.30 21.09
CA GLU A 556 -26.31 30.63 22.45
C GLU A 556 -25.71 29.42 23.17
N LYS A 557 -24.55 29.60 23.81
CA LYS A 557 -24.09 28.71 24.89
C LYS A 557 -23.76 29.55 26.12
N LYS A 558 -24.52 29.28 27.19
CA LYS A 558 -24.34 29.76 28.56
C LYS A 558 -22.97 29.35 29.10
N THR A 559 -22.19 30.33 29.53
CA THR A 559 -21.04 30.16 30.42
C THR A 559 -21.49 30.33 31.87
N SER A 560 -21.33 29.29 32.70
CA SER A 560 -21.40 29.39 34.15
C SER A 560 -19.98 29.51 34.70
N ALA A 561 -19.70 30.64 35.33
CA ALA A 561 -18.48 30.89 36.08
C ALA A 561 -18.49 30.06 37.39
N ILE A 562 -17.38 29.38 37.69
CA ILE A 562 -17.04 28.98 39.06
C ILE A 562 -15.66 29.56 39.36
N GLN A 563 -15.67 30.34 40.42
CA GLN A 563 -14.58 31.09 41.02
C GLN A 563 -14.08 30.25 42.19
N THR A 564 -12.80 29.86 42.20
CA THR A 564 -12.16 29.37 43.42
C THR A 564 -10.71 29.85 43.51
N THR A 565 -10.47 30.46 44.65
CA THR A 565 -9.31 31.17 45.15
C THR A 565 -8.12 30.26 45.45
N LEU A 566 -6.92 30.69 45.06
CA LEU A 566 -5.63 30.19 45.55
C LEU A 566 -5.30 30.76 46.94
N PRO A 567 -4.65 29.98 47.82
CA PRO A 567 -3.78 30.52 48.86
C PRO A 567 -2.31 30.06 48.70
N PRO A 568 -1.36 30.64 49.46
CA PRO A 568 -0.04 30.99 48.96
C PRO A 568 1.07 29.99 49.31
N ILE A 569 2.18 30.18 48.60
CA ILE A 569 3.47 29.51 48.72
C ILE A 569 4.16 29.93 50.02
N GLU A 570 4.57 28.94 50.83
CA GLU A 570 5.61 29.09 51.86
C GLU A 570 6.82 28.20 51.54
N LYS A 571 7.99 28.74 51.86
CA LYS A 571 9.33 28.22 51.59
C LYS A 571 9.87 27.38 52.76
N GLU A 572 10.83 26.53 52.40
CA GLU A 572 11.95 25.98 53.20
C GLU A 572 11.63 24.95 54.29
N SER A 573 12.18 23.73 54.16
CA SER A 573 13.47 23.36 54.77
C SER A 573 13.68 21.84 54.86
N THR A 574 14.94 21.43 54.59
CA THR A 574 15.65 20.26 55.14
C THR A 574 15.06 18.85 54.98
N VAL A 575 15.71 18.01 54.15
CA VAL A 575 15.73 16.55 54.35
C VAL A 575 17.16 16.04 54.42
N SER A 576 17.44 15.47 55.59
CA SER A 576 18.64 14.78 56.03
C SER A 576 18.82 13.44 55.30
N SER A 577 20.07 13.15 54.99
CA SER A 577 20.64 11.85 54.65
C SER A 577 20.31 10.76 55.68
N VAL A 578 20.02 9.54 55.22
CA VAL A 578 20.10 8.29 56.00
C VAL A 578 20.77 7.20 55.12
N PRO A 579 21.66 6.35 55.67
CA PRO A 579 22.59 5.55 54.89
C PRO A 579 22.13 4.10 54.68
N ILE A 580 22.69 3.46 53.64
CA ILE A 580 22.56 2.04 53.35
C ILE A 580 23.75 1.29 53.99
N SER A 581 23.45 0.36 54.90
CA SER A 581 24.27 -0.79 55.31
C SER A 581 23.28 -1.83 55.86
N GLY A 582 23.34 -3.14 55.68
CA GLY A 582 24.35 -4.09 55.23
C GLY A 582 24.14 -5.40 56.02
N LYS A 583 24.45 -6.56 55.40
CA LYS A 583 24.61 -7.92 55.97
C LYS A 583 23.32 -8.74 56.22
N SER A 584 23.10 -9.87 55.52
CA SER A 584 23.75 -11.20 55.62
C SER A 584 23.30 -12.03 56.83
N ALA A 585 22.54 -13.11 56.58
CA ALA A 585 22.72 -14.38 57.28
C ALA A 585 22.14 -15.56 56.49
N LYS A 586 22.90 -16.65 56.52
CA LYS A 586 22.76 -17.94 55.84
C LYS A 586 21.89 -18.95 56.63
N LYS A 587 21.45 -19.97 55.88
CA LYS A 587 21.47 -21.43 56.18
C LYS A 587 20.21 -22.13 56.76
N ASN A 588 19.80 -23.13 55.96
CA ASN A 588 19.39 -24.52 56.29
C ASN A 588 18.06 -24.71 57.05
N THR A 589 17.19 -25.67 56.75
CA THR A 589 17.37 -27.10 56.45
C THR A 589 16.15 -27.70 55.72
N ALA A 590 16.39 -28.75 54.95
CA ALA A 590 15.41 -29.66 54.36
C ALA A 590 14.68 -30.53 55.41
N LYS A 591 13.42 -30.92 55.12
CA LYS A 591 12.93 -32.29 55.31
C LYS A 591 11.61 -32.54 54.56
N ALA A 592 11.60 -33.60 53.76
CA ALA A 592 10.42 -34.24 53.19
C ALA A 592 9.76 -35.17 54.22
N THR A 593 8.45 -35.40 54.11
CA THR A 593 7.79 -36.74 53.99
C THR A 593 6.25 -36.69 54.12
N SER A 594 5.59 -37.37 53.17
CA SER A 594 4.42 -38.28 53.31
C SER A 594 3.02 -37.77 53.74
N SER A 595 2.10 -37.79 52.76
CA SER A 595 0.89 -38.63 52.64
C SER A 595 0.19 -39.26 53.87
N SER A 596 -1.16 -39.34 53.74
CA SER A 596 -2.19 -40.03 54.55
C SER A 596 -2.39 -39.44 55.95
N SER A 597 -3.58 -39.01 56.37
CA SER A 597 -4.94 -39.51 56.15
C SER A 597 -5.96 -38.37 56.26
#